data_AF-A0A5M8EP74-F1
#
_entry.id   AF-A0A5M8EP74-F1
#
_cell.length_a   1.000
_cell.length_b   1.000
_cell.length_c   1.000
_cell.angle_alpha   90.00
_cell.angle_beta   90.00
_cell.angle_gamma   90.00
#
_symmetry.space_group_name_H-M   'P 1'
#
loop_
_entity.id
_entity.type
_entity.pdbx_description
1 polymer ?
#
loop_
_entity_poly.entity_id
_entity_poly.type
_entity_poly.pdbx_seq_one_letter_code
_entity_poly.pdbx_strand_id
1 'polypeptide(L)'
;MPGKDGRPSTAPAPPPTVEDLKNRERAIRDRVLLLTDPLIARHRDELEAERPTTLTAEQYKQLQGYRQDLRDWPGSTYFPSQEKRPVPPTWLASLIGL
;
A
#
# COMPACT_ATOMS: atom_id res chain seq x y z
N MET A 1 32.61 28.26 37.60
CA MET A 1 32.68 28.39 36.14
C MET A 1 31.73 27.36 35.53
N PRO A 2 30.54 27.72 35.00
CA PRO A 2 29.68 26.78 34.30
C PRO A 2 30.02 26.75 32.81
N GLY A 3 30.25 25.55 32.27
CA GLY A 3 30.51 25.31 30.85
C GLY A 3 29.28 25.60 29.99
N LYS A 4 29.44 26.54 29.07
CA LYS A 4 28.56 26.80 27.93
C LYS A 4 28.58 25.60 26.97
N ASP A 5 27.43 25.31 26.36
CA ASP A 5 27.19 24.32 25.30
C ASP A 5 26.67 22.95 25.74
N GLY A 6 25.68 22.93 26.64
CA GLY A 6 24.79 21.80 26.87
C GLY A 6 23.82 21.58 25.70
N ARG A 7 24.31 21.26 24.50
CA ARG A 7 23.46 20.78 23.42
C ARG A 7 23.08 19.33 23.73
N PRO A 8 21.79 18.98 23.89
CA PRO A 8 21.41 17.58 23.92
C PRO A 8 21.84 16.98 22.58
N SER A 9 22.76 16.02 22.62
CA SER A 9 23.03 15.18 21.45
C SER A 9 21.74 14.45 21.14
N THR A 10 21.03 14.87 20.08
CA THR A 10 19.97 14.09 19.48
C THR A 10 20.64 12.83 18.95
N ALA A 11 20.71 11.79 19.78
CA ALA A 11 21.10 10.47 19.30
C ALA A 11 20.17 10.13 18.12
N PRO A 12 20.70 9.60 17.01
CA PRO A 12 19.85 9.16 15.92
C PRO A 12 18.83 8.17 16.48
N ALA A 13 17.56 8.35 16.12
CA ALA A 13 16.50 7.43 16.53
C ALA A 13 16.92 5.99 16.19
N PRO A 14 16.65 5.02 17.07
CA PRO A 14 16.98 3.63 16.80
C PRO A 14 16.33 3.20 15.47
N PRO A 15 16.99 2.31 14.71
CA PRO A 15 16.39 1.78 13.49
C PRO A 15 15.04 1.13 13.81
N PRO A 16 14.06 1.23 12.89
CA PRO A 16 12.72 0.67 13.12
C PRO A 16 12.83 -0.82 13.40
N THR A 17 12.05 -1.29 14.37
CA THR A 17 12.00 -2.71 14.69
C THR A 17 11.29 -3.48 13.59
N VAL A 18 11.43 -4.82 13.59
CA VAL A 18 10.67 -5.67 12.67
C VAL A 18 9.16 -5.46 12.83
N GLU A 19 8.69 -5.19 14.06
CA GLU A 19 7.28 -4.90 14.31
C GLU A 19 6.84 -3.55 13.71
N ASP A 20 7.69 -2.53 13.78
CA ASP A 20 7.43 -1.23 13.12
C ASP A 20 7.34 -1.39 11.60
N LEU A 21 8.23 -2.20 10.99
CA LEU A 21 8.18 -2.51 9.56
C LEU A 21 6.89 -3.24 9.21
N LYS A 22 6.51 -4.26 9.99
CA LYS A 22 5.24 -4.97 9.82
C LYS A 22 4.02 -4.04 9.95
N ASN A 23 4.04 -3.09 10.88
CA ASN A 23 2.96 -2.13 11.04
C ASN A 23 2.88 -1.17 9.85
N ARG A 24 4.03 -0.67 9.40
CA ARG A 24 4.13 0.20 8.22
C ARG A 24 3.60 -0.48 6.96
N GLU A 25 4.00 -1.73 6.71
CA GLU A 25 3.56 -2.46 5.52
C GLU A 25 2.07 -2.84 5.58
N ARG A 26 1.53 -3.16 6.78
CA ARG A 26 0.07 -3.30 6.98
C ARG A 26 -0.66 -2.00 6.67
N ALA A 27 -0.17 -0.87 7.17
CA ALA A 27 -0.76 0.43 6.89
C ALA A 27 -0.72 0.79 5.39
N ILE A 28 0.35 0.44 4.68
CA ILE A 28 0.45 0.60 3.23
C ILE A 28 -0.62 -0.26 2.53
N ARG A 29 -0.72 -1.55 2.89
CA ARG A 29 -1.76 -2.44 2.36
C ARG A 29 -3.15 -1.84 2.56
N ASP A 30 -3.48 -1.43 3.79
CA ASP A 30 -4.79 -0.86 4.11
C ASP A 30 -5.07 0.43 3.32
N ARG A 31 -4.06 1.31 3.20
CA ARG A 31 -4.17 2.53 2.36
C ARG A 31 -4.46 2.18 0.90
N VAL A 32 -3.74 1.23 0.32
CA VAL A 32 -3.94 0.84 -1.08
C VAL A 32 -5.31 0.18 -1.28
N LEU A 33 -5.75 -0.67 -0.35
CA LEU A 33 -7.08 -1.26 -0.39
C LEU A 33 -8.19 -0.21 -0.28
N LEU A 34 -8.02 0.83 0.53
CA LEU A 34 -8.98 1.93 0.63
C LEU A 34 -9.03 2.77 -0.65
N LEU A 35 -7.87 3.14 -1.21
CA LEU A 35 -7.79 3.95 -2.44
C LEU A 35 -8.40 3.24 -3.64
N THR A 36 -8.30 1.91 -3.68
CA THR A 36 -8.78 1.12 -4.81
C THR A 36 -10.21 0.60 -4.63
N ASP A 37 -10.80 0.76 -3.45
CA ASP A 37 -12.15 0.29 -3.15
C ASP A 37 -13.24 0.95 -4.03
N PRO A 38 -13.27 2.30 -4.16
CA PRO A 38 -14.27 2.96 -5.00
C PRO A 38 -14.11 2.62 -6.49
N LEU A 39 -12.92 2.19 -6.94
CA LEU A 39 -12.73 1.75 -8.33
C LEU A 39 -13.43 0.41 -8.58
N ILE A 40 -13.38 -0.51 -7.62
CA ILE A 40 -14.08 -1.78 -7.72
C ILE A 40 -15.58 -1.58 -7.64
N ALA A 41 -16.04 -0.78 -6.68
CA ALA A 41 -17.46 -0.46 -6.54
C ALA A 41 -18.00 0.16 -7.84
N ARG A 42 -17.35 1.20 -8.35
CA ARG A 42 -17.73 1.86 -9.61
C ARG A 42 -17.77 0.89 -10.79
N HIS A 43 -16.75 0.04 -10.95
CA HIS A 43 -16.73 -0.91 -12.06
C HIS A 43 -17.90 -1.92 -11.97
N ARG A 44 -18.28 -2.35 -10.76
CA ARG A 44 -19.44 -3.22 -10.55
C ARG A 44 -20.76 -2.50 -10.86
N ASP A 45 -20.94 -1.29 -10.34
CA ASP A 45 -22.10 -0.45 -10.66
C ASP A 45 -22.24 -0.21 -12.18
N GLU A 46 -21.14 0.05 -12.89
CA GLU A 46 -21.14 0.23 -14.34
C GLU A 46 -21.54 -1.05 -15.09
N LEU A 47 -21.05 -2.21 -14.65
CA LEU A 47 -21.45 -3.51 -15.21
C LEU A 47 -22.92 -3.83 -14.95
N GLU A 48 -23.40 -3.61 -13.73
CA GLU A 48 -24.79 -3.85 -13.34
C GLU A 48 -25.76 -2.89 -14.05
N ALA A 49 -25.33 -1.66 -14.32
CA ALA A 49 -26.09 -0.69 -15.09
C ALA A 49 -25.97 -0.85 -16.61
N GLU A 50 -25.27 -1.89 -17.10
CA GLU A 50 -24.98 -2.13 -18.52
C GLU A 50 -24.35 -0.91 -19.23
N ARG A 51 -23.53 -0.16 -18.49
CA ARG A 51 -22.84 1.05 -18.96
C ARG A 51 -21.40 0.74 -19.40
N PRO A 52 -20.81 1.59 -20.27
CA PRO A 52 -19.39 1.50 -20.55
C PRO A 52 -18.59 1.67 -19.26
N THR A 53 -17.65 0.75 -19.02
CA THR A 53 -16.84 0.74 -17.80
C THR A 53 -15.68 1.73 -17.89
N THR A 54 -15.38 2.42 -16.79
CA THR A 54 -14.23 3.34 -16.70
C THR A 54 -12.90 2.57 -16.78
N LEU A 55 -12.85 1.38 -16.17
CA LEU A 55 -11.71 0.46 -16.27
C LEU A 55 -11.99 -0.60 -17.33
N THR A 56 -10.96 -0.99 -18.09
CA THR A 56 -11.08 -2.15 -18.98
C THR A 56 -11.19 -3.45 -18.17
N ALA A 57 -11.75 -4.50 -18.75
CA ALA A 57 -11.83 -5.81 -18.11
C ALA A 57 -10.45 -6.33 -17.68
N GLU A 58 -9.40 -6.03 -18.45
CA GLU A 58 -8.02 -6.40 -18.12
C GLU A 58 -7.50 -5.61 -16.91
N GLN A 59 -7.71 -4.29 -16.88
CA GLN A 59 -7.35 -3.45 -15.72
C GLN A 59 -8.09 -3.90 -14.46
N TYR A 60 -9.38 -4.19 -14.58
CA TYR A 60 -10.17 -4.68 -13.46
C TYR A 60 -9.67 -6.03 -12.93
N LYS A 61 -9.30 -6.96 -13.82
CA LYS A 61 -8.70 -8.25 -13.44
C LYS A 61 -7.34 -8.06 -12.75
N GLN A 62 -6.48 -7.19 -13.29
CA GLN A 62 -5.20 -6.84 -12.66
C GLN A 62 -5.39 -6.22 -11.28
N LEU A 63 -6.37 -5.33 -11.12
CA LEU A 63 -6.69 -4.69 -9.84
C LEU A 63 -7.15 -5.71 -8.80
N GLN A 64 -8.04 -6.62 -9.17
CA GLN A 64 -8.51 -7.67 -8.26
C GLN A 64 -7.38 -8.61 -7.85
N GLY A 65 -6.55 -9.06 -8.80
CA GLY A 65 -5.37 -9.89 -8.51
C GLY A 65 -4.41 -9.18 -7.55
N TYR A 66 -4.05 -7.94 -7.87
CA TYR A 66 -3.17 -7.13 -7.03
C TYR A 66 -3.70 -6.93 -5.60
N ARG A 67 -5.00 -6.65 -5.43
CA ARG A 67 -5.62 -6.54 -4.10
C ARG A 67 -5.61 -7.86 -3.34
N GLN A 68 -5.79 -8.98 -4.04
CA GLN A 68 -5.74 -10.29 -3.43
C GLN A 68 -4.32 -10.61 -2.95
N ASP A 69 -3.31 -10.41 -3.81
CA ASP A 69 -1.90 -10.58 -3.45
C ASP A 69 -1.51 -9.73 -2.24
N LEU A 70 -1.99 -8.48 -2.17
CA LEU A 70 -1.78 -7.58 -1.02
C LEU A 70 -2.42 -8.10 0.28
N ARG A 71 -3.56 -8.79 0.20
CA ARG A 71 -4.25 -9.37 1.35
C ARG A 71 -3.58 -10.64 1.85
N ASP A 72 -3.07 -11.46 0.93
CA ASP A 72 -2.36 -12.70 1.25
C ASP A 72 -0.92 -12.45 1.74
N TRP A 73 -0.29 -11.36 1.27
CA TRP A 73 1.08 -11.00 1.62
C TRP A 73 1.43 -10.96 3.12
N PRO A 74 0.63 -10.36 4.04
CA PRO A 74 0.92 -10.39 5.48
C PRO A 74 0.93 -11.80 6.09
N GLY A 75 0.33 -12.80 5.44
CA GLY A 75 0.42 -14.21 5.83
C GLY A 75 1.65 -14.94 5.26
N SER A 76 2.42 -14.29 4.39
CA SER A 76 3.59 -14.89 3.76
C SER A 76 4.81 -14.87 4.67
N THR A 77 5.69 -15.86 4.52
CA THR A 77 7.00 -15.91 5.20
C THR A 77 7.92 -14.76 4.84
N TYR A 78 7.66 -14.11 3.70
CA TYR A 78 8.43 -12.98 3.20
C TYR A 78 7.99 -11.63 3.79
N PHE A 79 6.98 -11.59 4.66
CA PHE A 79 6.54 -10.36 5.30
C PHE A 79 7.48 -9.95 6.44
N PRO A 80 7.94 -8.67 6.55
CA PRO A 80 7.52 -7.46 5.83
C PRO A 80 8.49 -6.99 4.72
N SER A 81 9.18 -7.90 4.03
CA SER A 81 10.20 -7.53 3.03
C SER A 81 9.61 -6.78 1.84
N GLN A 82 10.04 -5.53 1.64
CA GLN A 82 9.56 -4.67 0.55
C GLN A 82 9.82 -5.26 -0.84
N GLU A 83 10.91 -6.03 -1.00
CA GLU A 83 11.25 -6.72 -2.26
C GLU A 83 10.23 -7.77 -2.68
N LYS A 84 9.47 -8.30 -1.71
CA LYS A 84 8.44 -9.31 -1.93
C LYS A 84 7.04 -8.72 -1.84
N ARG A 85 6.93 -7.39 -1.68
CA ARG A 85 5.66 -6.70 -1.70
C ARG A 85 5.07 -6.77 -3.11
N PRO A 86 3.76 -7.09 -3.25
CA PRO A 86 3.08 -6.98 -4.52
C PRO A 86 3.29 -5.59 -5.14
N VAL A 87 3.67 -5.58 -6.41
CA VAL A 87 3.93 -4.34 -7.15
C VAL A 87 2.64 -3.91 -7.85
N PRO A 88 2.17 -2.66 -7.64
CA PRO A 88 0.98 -2.17 -8.33
C PRO A 88 1.27 -2.07 -9.84
N PRO A 89 0.29 -2.37 -10.71
CA PRO A 89 0.44 -2.09 -12.13
C PRO A 89 0.59 -0.58 -12.36
N THR A 90 1.35 -0.20 -13.40
CA THR A 90 1.73 1.20 -13.65
C THR A 90 0.54 2.15 -13.73
N TRP A 91 -0.54 1.75 -14.42
CA TRP A 91 -1.76 2.55 -14.53
C TRP A 91 -2.42 2.79 -13.17
N LEU A 92 -2.35 1.82 -12.26
CA LEU A 92 -2.92 1.93 -10.93
C LEU A 92 -2.07 2.86 -10.07
N ALA A 93 -0.76 2.70 -10.09
CA ALA A 93 0.17 3.57 -9.36
C ALA A 93 -0.04 5.04 -9.74
N SER A 94 -0.14 5.34 -11.04
CA SER A 94 -0.45 6.69 -11.52
C SER A 94 -1.83 7.19 -11.08
N LEU A 95 -2.81 6.29 -10.94
CA LEU A 95 -4.19 6.65 -10.61
C LEU A 95 -4.38 6.93 -9.11
N ILE A 96 -3.69 6.19 -8.23
CA ILE A 96 -3.78 6.37 -6.77
C ILE A 96 -2.63 7.19 -6.15
N GLY A 97 -1.69 7.67 -6.98
CA GLY A 97 -0.57 8.52 -6.56
C GLY A 97 0.46 7.78 -5.71
N LEU A 98 0.83 6.55 -6.12
CA LEU A 98 1.92 5.76 -5.54
C LEU A 98 3.26 5.99 -6.25
#